data_AF-F4RZX3-F1
#
_entry.id   AF-F4RZX3-F1
#
_cell.length_a   1.000
_cell.length_b   1.000
_cell.length_c   1.000
_cell.angle_alpha   90.00
_cell.angle_beta   90.00
_cell.angle_gamma   90.00
#
_symmetry.space_group_name_H-M   'P 1'
#
loop_
_entity.id
_entity.type
_entity.pdbx_description
1 polymer ?
#
loop_
_entity_poly.entity_id
_entity_poly.type
_entity_poly.pdbx_seq_one_letter_code
_entity_poly.pdbx_strand_id
1 'polypeptide(L)'
;MGQIGVDKEEYANRLLIAGGDVGSNQLLESLRVKRFPPIKPLEGIDWVLSIFGGAHTTWNFAKALWGHHWGNSDQGEDSGVWRSAFALGLEYKKPVPSQDFNSIMRASPIGH
;
A
#
# COMPACT_ATOMS: atom_id res chain seq x y z
N MET A 1 29.04 12.75 -1.79
CA MET A 1 28.35 11.47 -1.53
C MET A 1 26.87 11.69 -1.76
N GLY A 2 26.25 10.88 -2.63
CA GLY A 2 24.81 10.89 -2.93
C GLY A 2 24.51 11.23 -4.38
N GLN A 3 23.82 10.32 -5.07
CA GLN A 3 23.48 10.23 -6.50
C GLN A 3 22.81 11.46 -7.16
N ILE A 4 22.59 12.54 -6.39
CA ILE A 4 21.77 13.71 -6.74
C ILE A 4 22.51 15.05 -6.64
N GLY A 5 23.74 15.09 -6.11
CA GLY A 5 24.57 16.31 -6.12
C GLY A 5 24.09 17.45 -5.21
N VAL A 6 23.25 17.15 -4.21
CA VAL A 6 22.67 18.12 -3.27
C VAL A 6 23.19 17.87 -1.85
N ASP A 7 23.35 18.94 -1.06
CA ASP A 7 23.72 18.86 0.35
C ASP A 7 22.58 18.24 1.20
N LYS A 8 22.91 17.72 2.38
CA LYS A 8 21.95 17.07 3.29
C LYS A 8 20.89 18.04 3.82
N GLU A 9 21.27 19.27 4.16
CA GLU A 9 20.35 20.28 4.69
C GLU A 9 19.39 20.75 3.61
N GLU A 10 19.88 21.03 2.40
CA GLU A 10 19.04 21.34 1.27
C GLU A 10 18.11 20.18 0.88
N TYR A 11 18.60 18.94 0.93
CA TYR A 11 17.75 17.76 0.72
C TYR A 11 16.62 17.66 1.75
N ALA A 12 16.94 17.80 3.03
CA ALA A 12 15.96 17.71 4.12
C ALA A 12 14.90 18.83 4.04
N ASN A 13 15.30 20.04 3.65
CA ASN A 13 14.39 21.18 3.52
C ASN A 13 13.44 21.08 2.31
N ARG A 14 13.83 20.33 1.27
CA ARG A 14 13.02 20.18 0.05
C ARG A 14 12.17 18.90 0.03
N LEU A 15 12.54 17.87 0.79
CA LEU A 15 11.83 16.59 0.82
C LEU A 15 10.39 16.77 1.35
N LEU A 16 9.40 16.36 0.55
CA LEU A 16 7.98 16.33 0.92
C LEU A 16 7.53 14.88 1.05
N ILE A 17 6.86 14.51 2.14
CA ILE A 17 6.33 13.16 2.31
C ILE A 17 4.84 13.18 1.96
N ALA A 18 4.44 12.39 0.96
CA ALA A 18 3.05 12.21 0.57
C ALA A 18 2.58 10.79 0.89
N GLY A 19 1.68 10.66 1.86
CA GLY A 19 0.99 9.41 2.14
C GLY A 19 -0.21 9.24 1.20
N GLY A 20 -0.22 8.17 0.41
CA GLY A 20 -1.29 7.88 -0.55
C GLY A 20 -1.61 6.40 -0.66
N ASP A 21 -2.78 6.09 -1.23
CA ASP A 21 -3.07 4.75 -1.73
C ASP A 21 -2.24 4.43 -2.99
N VAL A 22 -2.32 3.18 -3.46
CA VAL A 22 -1.56 2.70 -4.63
C VAL A 22 -1.84 3.55 -5.88
N GLY A 23 -3.10 3.92 -6.13
CA GLY A 23 -3.49 4.70 -7.31
C GLY A 23 -2.95 6.12 -7.26
N SER A 24 -3.05 6.78 -6.10
CA SER A 24 -2.47 8.11 -5.89
C SER A 24 -0.95 8.11 -6.11
N ASN A 25 -0.26 7.09 -5.61
CA ASN A 25 1.19 6.93 -5.77
C ASN A 25 1.56 6.62 -7.24
N GLN A 26 0.79 5.76 -7.93
CA GLN A 26 0.99 5.49 -9.36
C GLN A 26 0.78 6.72 -10.24
N LEU A 27 -0.18 7.58 -9.89
CA LEU A 27 -0.40 8.85 -10.59
C LEU A 27 0.82 9.76 -10.47
N LEU A 28 1.39 9.88 -9.27
CA LEU A 28 2.62 10.66 -9.05
C LEU A 28 3.78 10.11 -9.89
N GLU A 29 4.00 8.79 -9.90
CA GLU A 29 5.04 8.17 -10.73
C GLU A 29 4.79 8.41 -12.22
N SER A 30 3.54 8.33 -12.69
CA SER A 30 3.20 8.59 -14.09
C SER A 30 3.53 10.03 -14.50
N LEU A 31 3.35 10.98 -13.59
CA LEU A 31 3.70 12.39 -13.82
C LEU A 31 5.21 12.57 -13.91
N ARG A 32 6.01 11.84 -13.12
CA ARG A 32 7.48 11.87 -13.21
C ARG A 32 7.96 11.37 -14.55
N VAL A 33 7.45 10.22 -15.00
CA VAL A 33 7.81 9.64 -16.30
C VAL A 33 7.46 10.59 -17.44
N LYS A 34 6.25 11.19 -17.42
CA LYS A 34 5.82 12.16 -18.44
C LYS A 34 6.65 13.44 -18.47
N ARG A 35 7.25 13.82 -17.34
CA ARG A 35 8.07 15.03 -17.20
C ARG A 35 9.56 14.76 -17.39
N PHE A 36 9.96 13.54 -17.74
CA PHE A 36 11.37 13.23 -17.99
C PHE A 36 11.78 13.55 -19.43
N PRO A 37 12.91 14.24 -19.67
CA PRO A 37 13.80 14.82 -18.67
C PRO A 37 13.20 16.10 -18.04
N PRO A 38 13.40 16.33 -16.74
CA PRO A 38 12.83 17.49 -16.06
C PRO A 38 13.38 18.80 -16.65
N ILE A 39 12.49 19.77 -16.87
CA ILE A 39 12.83 21.10 -17.42
C ILE A 39 13.78 21.86 -16.47
N LYS A 40 13.65 21.63 -15.15
CA LYS A 40 14.55 22.13 -14.11
C LYS A 40 14.82 21.02 -13.08
N PRO A 41 16.09 20.77 -12.69
CA PRO A 41 16.43 19.73 -11.70
C PRO A 41 15.83 19.97 -10.31
N LEU A 42 15.49 21.23 -9.99
CA LEU A 42 15.13 21.70 -8.64
C LEU A 42 13.66 22.13 -8.52
N GLU A 43 12.87 22.06 -9.59
CA GLU A 43 11.43 22.38 -9.57
C GLU A 43 10.63 21.12 -9.93
N GLY A 44 10.04 20.46 -8.94
CA GLY A 44 9.11 19.38 -9.27
C GLY A 44 8.74 18.40 -8.16
N ILE A 45 7.91 17.47 -8.58
CA ILE A 45 7.42 16.26 -7.88
C ILE A 45 8.53 15.24 -7.56
N ASP A 46 9.77 15.49 -7.98
CA ASP A 46 10.94 14.65 -7.70
C ASP A 46 11.31 14.67 -6.21
N TRP A 47 10.96 15.75 -5.51
CA TRP A 47 11.16 15.89 -4.07
C TRP A 47 10.06 15.26 -3.21
N VAL A 48 9.03 14.67 -3.84
CA VAL A 48 7.91 14.05 -3.12
C VAL A 48 8.21 12.59 -2.83
N LEU A 49 8.62 12.24 -1.62
CA LEU A 49 8.66 10.85 -1.20
C LEU A 49 7.23 10.33 -1.02
N SER A 50 6.80 9.50 -1.97
CA SER A 50 5.54 8.78 -1.87
C SER A 50 5.70 7.60 -0.94
N ILE A 51 4.90 7.59 0.13
CA ILE A 51 4.79 6.46 1.03
C ILE A 51 3.38 5.89 0.95
N PHE A 52 3.27 4.58 1.14
CA PHE A 52 1.96 4.00 1.36
C PHE A 52 1.37 4.60 2.64
N GLY A 53 0.21 5.24 2.51
CA GLY A 53 -0.50 5.82 3.65
C GLY A 53 -0.79 4.78 4.72
N GLY A 54 -1.08 5.22 5.95
CA GLY A 54 -1.32 4.34 7.09
C GLY A 54 -2.32 3.21 6.79
N ALA A 55 -3.40 3.52 6.08
CA ALA A 55 -4.41 2.53 5.69
C ALA A 55 -3.86 1.40 4.80
N HIS A 56 -2.96 1.71 3.87
CA HIS A 56 -2.37 0.69 2.98
C HIS A 56 -1.31 -0.15 3.71
N THR A 57 -0.55 0.48 4.60
CA THR A 57 0.35 -0.25 5.51
C THR A 57 -0.43 -1.21 6.39
N THR A 58 -1.51 -0.75 7.03
CA THR A 58 -2.43 -1.59 7.82
C THR A 58 -3.03 -2.72 6.98
N TRP A 59 -3.44 -2.44 5.74
CA TRP A 59 -3.94 -3.48 4.84
C TRP A 59 -2.89 -4.54 4.50
N ASN A 60 -1.64 -4.16 4.26
CA ASN A 60 -0.56 -5.12 4.00
C ASN A 60 -0.29 -6.01 5.23
N PHE A 61 -0.32 -5.45 6.44
CA PHE A 61 -0.24 -6.23 7.67
C PHE A 61 -1.45 -7.17 7.84
N ALA A 62 -2.66 -6.67 7.66
CA ALA A 62 -3.88 -7.46 7.77
C ALA A 62 -3.89 -8.63 6.77
N LYS A 63 -3.51 -8.39 5.51
CA LYS A 63 -3.34 -9.45 4.50
C LYS A 63 -2.33 -10.51 4.91
N ALA A 64 -1.19 -10.12 5.48
CA ALA A 64 -0.19 -11.09 5.91
C ALA A 64 -0.73 -11.99 7.03
N LEU A 65 -1.43 -11.39 7.99
CA LEU A 65 -2.09 -12.12 9.09
C LEU A 65 -3.18 -13.06 8.57
N TRP A 66 -4.01 -12.58 7.65
CA TRP A 66 -5.04 -13.37 6.98
C TRP A 66 -4.44 -14.54 6.20
N GLY A 67 -3.33 -14.33 5.50
CA GLY A 67 -2.62 -15.39 4.78
C GLY A 67 -2.09 -16.46 5.73
N HIS A 68 -1.54 -16.05 6.87
CA HIS A 68 -1.04 -16.98 7.87
C HIS A 68 -2.15 -17.80 8.54
N HIS A 69 -3.31 -17.20 8.78
CA HIS A 69 -4.45 -17.83 9.45
C HIS A 69 -5.60 -18.18 8.50
N TRP A 70 -5.34 -18.34 7.20
CA TRP A 70 -6.41 -18.51 6.21
C TRP A 70 -7.29 -19.72 6.53
N GLY A 71 -6.65 -20.84 6.90
CA GLY A 71 -7.30 -22.12 7.17
C GLY A 71 -7.50 -22.97 5.92
N ASN A 72 -8.11 -24.14 6.08
CA ASN A 72 -8.47 -25.03 4.99
C ASN A 72 -9.95 -24.91 4.62
N SER A 73 -10.26 -24.21 3.53
CA SER A 73 -11.64 -24.01 3.08
C SER A 73 -12.34 -25.26 2.54
N ASP A 74 -11.61 -26.33 2.24
CA ASP A 74 -12.20 -27.62 1.84
C ASP A 74 -12.65 -28.44 3.06
N GLN A 75 -12.25 -28.03 4.27
CA GLN A 75 -12.67 -28.64 5.52
C GLN A 75 -13.78 -27.80 6.16
N GLY A 76 -15.02 -28.29 6.07
CA GLY A 76 -16.21 -27.61 6.60
C GLY A 76 -16.22 -27.35 8.12
N GLU A 77 -15.29 -27.95 8.87
CA GLU A 77 -15.08 -27.73 10.33
C GLU A 77 -13.92 -26.75 10.63
N ASP A 78 -13.09 -26.42 9.64
CA ASP A 78 -11.99 -25.47 9.80
C ASP A 78 -12.55 -24.06 10.02
N SER A 79 -12.14 -23.41 11.11
CA SER A 79 -12.60 -22.08 11.53
C SER A 79 -11.65 -20.95 11.13
N GLY A 80 -10.87 -21.14 10.05
CA GLY A 80 -9.92 -20.16 9.56
C GLY A 80 -10.56 -18.87 9.06
N VAL A 81 -9.70 -17.89 8.75
CA VAL A 81 -10.10 -16.57 8.28
C VAL A 81 -10.98 -16.64 7.02
N TRP A 82 -10.86 -17.69 6.20
CA TRP A 82 -11.69 -17.91 5.03
C TRP A 82 -13.20 -17.87 5.33
N ARG A 83 -13.64 -18.29 6.54
CA ARG A 83 -15.05 -18.23 6.94
C ARG A 83 -15.54 -16.80 7.14
N SER A 84 -14.79 -16.01 7.89
CA SER A 84 -15.11 -14.60 8.13
C SER A 84 -15.04 -13.81 6.83
N ALA A 85 -14.07 -14.13 5.97
CA ALA A 85 -13.98 -13.58 4.62
C ALA A 85 -15.24 -13.89 3.81
N PHE A 86 -15.67 -15.15 3.78
CA PHE A 86 -16.88 -15.55 3.08
C PHE A 86 -18.15 -14.88 3.61
N ALA A 87 -18.28 -14.74 4.93
CA ALA A 87 -19.39 -14.02 5.55
C ALA A 87 -19.43 -12.53 5.16
N LEU A 88 -18.29 -11.94 4.80
CA LEU A 88 -18.19 -10.58 4.27
C LEU A 88 -18.34 -10.49 2.74
N GLY A 89 -18.71 -11.59 2.07
CA GLY A 89 -18.92 -11.64 0.63
C GLY A 89 -17.64 -11.82 -0.20
N LEU A 90 -16.52 -12.19 0.43
CA LEU A 90 -15.29 -12.54 -0.27
C LEU A 90 -15.32 -13.99 -0.77
N GLU A 91 -14.54 -14.29 -1.80
CA GLU A 91 -14.41 -15.65 -2.31
C GLU A 91 -13.32 -16.41 -1.54
N TYR A 92 -13.72 -17.39 -0.72
CA TYR A 92 -12.78 -18.20 0.07
C TYR A 92 -11.82 -19.06 -0.77
N LYS A 93 -12.13 -19.29 -2.05
CA LYS A 93 -11.26 -20.01 -2.99
C LYS A 93 -10.17 -19.14 -3.62
N LYS A 94 -10.29 -17.82 -3.48
CA LYS A 94 -9.27 -16.89 -3.96
C LYS A 94 -8.16 -16.73 -2.92
N PRO A 95 -6.89 -16.65 -3.35
CA PRO A 95 -5.78 -16.44 -2.44
C PRO A 95 -5.89 -15.07 -1.77
N VAL A 96 -5.43 -14.95 -0.52
CA VAL A 96 -5.52 -13.71 0.28
C VAL A 96 -5.04 -12.43 -0.43
N PRO A 97 -3.97 -12.44 -1.24
CA PRO A 97 -3.52 -11.25 -1.98
C PRO A 97 -4.53 -10.70 -3.01
N SER A 98 -5.51 -11.49 -3.45
CA SER A 98 -6.52 -11.06 -4.42
C SER A 98 -7.86 -10.68 -3.79
N GLN A 99 -7.92 -10.65 -2.45
CA GLN A 99 -9.11 -10.21 -1.71
C GLN A 99 -9.21 -8.68 -1.70
N ASP A 100 -10.45 -8.17 -1.66
CA ASP A 100 -10.74 -6.74 -1.73
C ASP A 100 -10.21 -5.97 -0.49
N PHE A 101 -9.69 -4.76 -0.73
CA PHE A 101 -9.15 -3.87 0.31
C PHE A 101 -10.20 -3.52 1.36
N ASN A 102 -11.39 -3.07 0.93
CA ASN A 102 -12.41 -2.60 1.86
C ASN A 102 -12.94 -3.74 2.72
N SER A 103 -13.10 -4.94 2.14
CA SER A 103 -13.54 -6.12 2.89
C SER A 103 -12.53 -6.55 3.95
N ILE A 104 -11.23 -6.57 3.64
CA ILE A 104 -10.18 -6.91 4.62
C ILE A 104 -10.13 -5.86 5.75
N MET A 105 -10.18 -4.58 5.38
CA MET A 105 -10.13 -3.49 6.36
C MET A 105 -11.39 -3.44 7.24
N ARG A 106 -12.56 -3.83 6.73
CA ARG A 106 -13.79 -3.96 7.53
C ARG A 106 -13.73 -5.10 8.54
N ALA A 107 -13.13 -6.24 8.20
CA ALA A 107 -12.99 -7.36 9.15
C ALA A 107 -11.82 -7.20 10.13
N SER A 108 -10.88 -6.30 9.84
CA SER A 108 -9.68 -6.10 10.64
C SER A 108 -9.71 -4.70 11.23
N PRO A 109 -10.41 -4.48 12.37
CA PRO A 109 -10.40 -3.19 13.08
C PRO A 109 -9.04 -3.00 13.76
N ILE A 110 -7.99 -2.85 12.95
CA ILE A 110 -6.65 -2.51 13.38
C ILE A 110 -6.57 -0.99 13.34
N GLY A 111 -6.94 -0.35 14.45
CA GLY A 111 -6.77 1.10 14.64
C GLY A 111 -8.05 1.94 14.59
N HIS A 112 -9.00 1.66 15.49
CA HIS A 112 -9.76 2.72 16.14
C HIS A 112 -9.09 3.04 17.48
#